data_AF-A0A8J5FT54-F1
#
_entry.id   AF-A0A8J5FT54-F1
#
_cell.length_a   1.000
_cell.length_b   1.000
_cell.length_c   1.000
_cell.angle_alpha   90.00
_cell.angle_beta   90.00
_cell.angle_gamma   90.00
#
_symmetry.space_group_name_H-M   'P 1'
#
loop_
_entity.id
_entity.type
_entity.pdbx_description
1 polymer ?
#
loop_
_entity_poly.entity_id
_entity_poly.type
_entity_poly.pdbx_seq_one_letter_code
_entity_poly.pdbx_strand_id
1 'polypeptide(L)'
;MREKGLNRELLAMASTQSIIYIYVFFLFMECWLVSVYSLEARQHQKPESTTTIPTLSPPEGNTTFIDSNTWCVARPGTSESELQAALDWACGLGGADCSLVQPGAACYQPNTLLSHASFAFNSYYQQNGNSDIACYFDGTATVTKRDPS
;
A
#
# COMPACT_ATOMS: atom_id res chain seq x y z
N MET A 1 -33.86 61.55 7.02
CA MET A 1 -32.99 61.05 5.93
C MET A 1 -32.15 59.82 6.37
N ARG A 2 -32.74 58.81 7.04
CA ARG A 2 -31.96 57.69 7.61
C ARG A 2 -32.72 56.35 7.61
N GLU A 3 -33.54 56.08 6.59
CA GLU A 3 -34.25 54.79 6.43
C GLU A 3 -33.96 54.06 5.10
N LYS A 4 -33.43 54.74 4.07
CA LYS A 4 -33.10 54.10 2.78
C LYS A 4 -31.77 53.33 2.78
N GLY A 5 -30.96 53.46 3.84
CA GLY A 5 -29.65 52.80 3.95
C GLY A 5 -29.70 51.37 4.50
N LEU A 6 -30.62 51.08 5.42
CA LEU A 6 -30.64 49.80 6.14
C LEU A 6 -31.03 48.61 5.23
N ASN A 7 -31.89 48.83 4.23
CA ASN A 7 -32.30 47.78 3.29
C ASN A 7 -31.19 47.38 2.30
N ARG A 8 -30.32 48.31 1.89
CA ARG A 8 -29.18 48.00 1.00
C ARG A 8 -28.10 47.20 1.73
N GLU A 9 -27.84 47.52 2.98
CA GLU A 9 -26.90 46.78 3.84
C GLU A 9 -27.43 45.36 4.12
N LEU A 10 -28.73 45.21 4.42
CA LEU A 10 -29.36 43.90 4.62
C LEU A 10 -29.34 43.02 3.36
N LEU A 11 -29.59 43.61 2.18
CA LEU A 11 -29.49 42.93 0.88
C LEU A 11 -28.04 42.51 0.55
N ALA A 12 -27.05 43.33 0.92
CA ALA A 12 -25.63 43.00 0.77
C ALA A 12 -25.18 41.88 1.74
N MET A 13 -25.69 41.86 2.96
CA MET A 13 -25.47 40.81 3.96
C MET A 13 -26.13 39.48 3.57
N ALA A 14 -27.33 39.53 2.97
CA ALA A 14 -28.01 38.33 2.47
C ALA A 14 -27.33 37.71 1.23
N SER A 15 -26.78 38.57 0.36
CA SER A 15 -25.98 38.13 -0.79
C SER A 15 -24.64 37.53 -0.37
N THR A 16 -23.92 38.16 0.57
CA THR A 16 -22.65 37.63 1.09
C THR A 16 -22.84 36.32 1.87
N GLN A 17 -23.92 36.17 2.63
CA GLN A 17 -24.24 34.90 3.30
C GLN A 17 -24.51 33.79 2.29
N SER A 18 -25.25 34.08 1.21
CA SER A 18 -25.51 33.12 0.12
C SER A 18 -24.23 32.75 -0.63
N ILE A 19 -23.34 33.73 -0.85
CA ILE A 19 -22.02 33.52 -1.47
C ILE A 19 -21.12 32.65 -0.58
N ILE A 20 -21.11 32.88 0.75
CA ILE A 20 -20.36 32.04 1.70
C ILE A 20 -20.90 30.60 1.68
N TYR A 21 -22.22 30.41 1.68
CA TYR A 21 -22.81 29.08 1.56
C TYR A 21 -22.45 28.41 0.23
N ILE A 22 -22.40 29.15 -0.87
CA ILE A 22 -21.96 28.64 -2.17
C ILE A 22 -20.47 28.24 -2.12
N TYR A 23 -19.57 29.07 -1.57
CA TYR A 23 -18.15 28.72 -1.44
C TYR A 23 -17.92 27.53 -0.50
N VAL A 24 -18.62 27.47 0.64
CA VAL A 24 -18.56 26.32 1.56
C VAL A 24 -19.11 25.07 0.87
N PHE A 25 -20.19 25.17 0.11
CA PHE A 25 -20.74 24.06 -0.67
C PHE A 25 -19.80 23.59 -1.78
N PHE A 26 -19.14 24.50 -2.50
CA PHE A 26 -18.11 24.16 -3.49
C PHE A 26 -16.88 23.51 -2.83
N LEU A 27 -16.39 24.04 -1.70
CA LEU A 27 -15.29 23.41 -0.94
C LEU A 27 -15.68 22.04 -0.39
N PHE A 28 -16.92 21.87 0.03
CA PHE A 28 -17.45 20.59 0.49
C PHE A 28 -17.66 19.61 -0.67
N MET A 29 -18.07 20.10 -1.85
CA MET A 29 -18.21 19.34 -3.09
C MET A 29 -16.85 18.91 -3.66
N GLU A 30 -15.82 19.73 -3.57
CA GLU A 30 -14.43 19.34 -3.92
C GLU A 30 -13.91 18.27 -2.95
N CYS A 31 -14.19 18.39 -1.64
CA CYS A 31 -13.88 17.34 -0.66
C CYS A 31 -14.69 16.05 -0.88
N TRP A 32 -15.97 16.16 -1.25
CA TRP A 32 -16.83 15.04 -1.61
C TRP A 32 -16.36 14.37 -2.89
N LEU A 33 -15.98 15.15 -3.91
CA LEU A 33 -15.39 14.65 -5.14
C LEU A 33 -14.06 13.95 -4.85
N VAL A 34 -13.15 14.51 -4.04
CA VAL A 34 -11.90 13.83 -3.63
C VAL A 34 -12.17 12.53 -2.87
N SER A 35 -13.20 12.49 -2.02
CA SER A 35 -13.60 11.28 -1.27
C SER A 35 -14.26 10.22 -2.18
N VAL A 36 -15.06 10.64 -3.16
CA VAL A 36 -15.70 9.77 -4.16
C VAL A 36 -14.69 9.28 -5.21
N TYR A 37 -13.76 10.12 -5.66
CA TYR A 37 -12.65 9.74 -6.55
C TYR A 37 -11.63 8.82 -5.86
N SER A 38 -11.44 8.91 -4.55
CA SER A 38 -10.58 7.98 -3.80
C SER A 38 -11.25 6.62 -3.52
N LEU A 39 -12.58 6.54 -3.58
CA LEU A 39 -13.33 5.29 -3.51
C LEU A 39 -13.26 4.49 -4.82
N GLU A 40 -13.06 5.15 -5.96
CA GLU A 40 -12.88 4.49 -7.26
C GLU A 40 -11.46 3.90 -7.47
N ALA A 41 -10.54 4.04 -6.49
CA ALA A 41 -9.25 3.35 -6.47
C ALA A 41 -9.10 2.32 -5.34
N ARG A 42 -10.20 1.94 -4.67
CA ARG A 42 -10.25 0.81 -3.72
C ARG A 42 -11.16 -0.33 -4.18
N GLN A 43 -11.21 -0.59 -5.49
CA GLN A 43 -11.71 -1.85 -6.07
C GLN A 43 -11.00 -2.10 -7.40
N HIS A 44 -9.74 -2.53 -7.36
CA HIS A 44 -9.40 -3.72 -8.15
C HIS A 44 -9.61 -4.93 -7.25
N GLN A 45 -10.89 -5.26 -7.13
CA GLN A 45 -11.40 -6.60 -6.95
C GLN A 45 -10.43 -7.61 -7.59
N LYS A 46 -9.98 -8.59 -6.81
CA LYS A 46 -9.51 -9.89 -7.31
C LYS A 46 -10.54 -10.40 -8.33
N PRO A 47 -10.26 -10.42 -9.65
CA PRO A 47 -11.09 -11.13 -10.60
C PRO A 47 -10.53 -12.55 -10.69
N GLU A 48 -11.21 -13.48 -10.04
CA GLU A 48 -11.23 -14.84 -10.55
C GLU A 48 -12.02 -14.77 -11.87
N SER A 49 -11.34 -14.71 -13.02
CA SER A 49 -12.01 -14.68 -14.33
C SER A 49 -11.21 -15.45 -15.38
N THR A 50 -11.78 -16.61 -15.69
CA THR A 50 -11.56 -17.45 -16.86
C THR A 50 -11.44 -16.62 -18.14
N THR A 51 -10.23 -16.56 -18.71
CA THR A 51 -9.98 -16.37 -20.14
C THR A 51 -8.71 -17.13 -20.46
N THR A 52 -8.80 -17.98 -21.48
CA THR A 52 -7.83 -19.01 -21.86
C THR A 52 -6.42 -18.45 -22.07
N ILE A 53 -5.58 -18.59 -21.04
CA ILE A 53 -4.13 -18.46 -21.11
C ILE A 53 -3.58 -19.79 -21.68
N PRO A 54 -2.61 -19.79 -22.62
CA PRO A 54 -1.91 -21.02 -22.96
C PRO A 54 -1.31 -21.61 -21.67
N THR A 55 -1.84 -22.77 -21.28
CA THR A 55 -1.49 -23.52 -20.09
C THR A 55 0.02 -23.71 -19.98
N LEU A 56 0.64 -22.95 -19.09
CA LEU A 56 1.79 -23.41 -18.32
C LEU A 56 1.40 -23.27 -16.86
N SER A 57 0.54 -24.19 -16.42
CA SER A 57 0.36 -24.48 -15.00
C SER A 57 1.75 -24.60 -14.36
N PRO A 58 2.06 -23.84 -13.30
CA PRO A 58 2.98 -24.36 -12.29
C PRO A 58 2.35 -25.66 -11.79
N PRO A 59 3.09 -26.77 -11.71
CA PRO A 59 2.52 -28.04 -11.27
C PRO A 59 1.91 -27.86 -9.87
N GLU A 60 0.57 -27.89 -9.79
CA GLU A 60 -0.15 -28.16 -8.56
C GLU A 60 0.28 -29.55 -8.10
N GLY A 61 1.24 -29.58 -7.19
CA GLY A 61 1.84 -30.84 -6.78
C GLY A 61 2.94 -30.74 -5.74
N ASN A 62 3.12 -29.61 -5.08
CA ASN A 62 3.84 -29.56 -3.81
C ASN A 62 3.51 -28.28 -3.02
N THR A 63 2.53 -28.35 -2.13
CA THR A 63 2.75 -27.70 -0.82
C THR A 63 3.83 -28.51 -0.09
N THR A 64 5.03 -28.60 -0.67
CA THR A 64 6.22 -28.86 0.12
C THR A 64 6.30 -27.62 0.98
N PHE A 65 5.97 -27.77 2.26
CA PHE A 65 6.73 -27.07 3.28
C PHE A 65 8.18 -27.12 2.82
N ILE A 66 8.66 -26.05 2.21
CA ILE A 66 10.07 -25.90 1.96
C ILE A 66 10.63 -25.92 3.37
N ASP A 67 11.54 -26.87 3.62
CA ASP A 67 12.12 -27.17 4.92
C ASP A 67 12.19 -25.92 5.83
N SER A 68 11.97 -26.07 7.14
CA SER A 68 12.03 -24.99 8.15
C SER A 68 13.33 -24.15 8.12
N ASN A 69 14.28 -24.53 7.29
CA ASN A 69 15.59 -23.92 7.07
C ASN A 69 15.65 -23.20 5.73
N THR A 70 14.58 -22.49 5.37
CA THR A 70 14.57 -21.59 4.21
C THR A 70 14.12 -20.20 4.59
N TRP A 71 14.67 -19.22 3.88
CA TRP A 71 14.43 -17.81 4.10
C TRP A 71 14.10 -17.13 2.78
N CYS A 72 13.28 -16.10 2.85
CA CYS A 72 13.03 -15.23 1.72
C CYS A 72 13.87 -13.96 1.86
N VAL A 73 14.72 -13.67 0.88
CA VAL A 73 15.61 -12.50 0.89
C VAL A 73 15.41 -11.63 -0.34
N ALA A 74 15.63 -10.33 -0.22
CA ALA A 74 15.56 -9.42 -1.36
C ALA A 74 16.71 -9.68 -2.35
N ARG A 75 16.41 -9.56 -3.65
CA ARG A 75 17.40 -9.78 -4.71
C ARG A 75 18.26 -8.54 -4.91
N PRO A 76 19.60 -8.63 -4.77
CA PRO A 76 20.48 -7.52 -5.10
C PRO A 76 20.41 -7.22 -6.61
N GLY A 77 20.37 -5.95 -6.98
CA GLY A 77 20.26 -5.50 -8.38
C GLY A 77 18.83 -5.26 -8.87
N THR A 78 17.83 -5.40 -8.00
CA THR A 78 16.45 -4.93 -8.25
C THR A 78 16.40 -3.40 -8.17
N SER A 79 15.47 -2.76 -8.88
CA SER A 79 15.29 -1.31 -8.77
C SER A 79 14.84 -0.92 -7.35
N GLU A 80 15.37 0.19 -6.83
CA GLU A 80 14.98 0.66 -5.49
C GLU A 80 13.48 0.96 -5.40
N SER A 81 12.85 1.43 -6.48
CA SER A 81 11.42 1.70 -6.53
C SER A 81 10.55 0.45 -6.41
N GLU A 82 10.90 -0.63 -7.13
CA GLU A 82 10.15 -1.89 -7.05
C GLU A 82 10.36 -2.53 -5.67
N LEU A 83 11.59 -2.47 -5.16
CA LEU A 83 11.92 -3.01 -3.85
C LEU A 83 11.21 -2.26 -2.72
N GLN A 84 11.13 -0.92 -2.81
CA GLN A 84 10.39 -0.09 -1.85
C GLN A 84 8.90 -0.41 -1.90
N ALA A 85 8.31 -0.50 -3.09
CA ALA A 85 6.89 -0.83 -3.24
C ALA A 85 6.56 -2.22 -2.65
N ALA A 86 7.43 -3.21 -2.87
CA ALA A 86 7.29 -4.53 -2.29
C ALA A 86 7.44 -4.52 -0.75
N LEU A 87 8.38 -3.75 -0.21
CA LEU A 87 8.54 -3.57 1.24
C LEU A 87 7.31 -2.89 1.87
N ASP A 88 6.81 -1.82 1.25
CA ASP A 88 5.63 -1.09 1.72
C ASP A 88 4.39 -1.99 1.72
N TRP A 89 4.24 -2.82 0.69
CA TRP A 89 3.19 -3.83 0.65
C TRP A 89 3.36 -4.87 1.76
N ALA A 90 4.56 -5.41 1.96
CA ALA A 90 4.83 -6.43 2.97
C ALA A 90 4.45 -5.94 4.37
N CYS A 91 4.89 -4.74 4.75
CA CYS A 91 4.62 -4.15 6.06
C CYS A 91 3.19 -3.62 6.20
N GLY A 92 2.52 -3.30 5.09
CA GLY A 92 1.15 -2.79 5.07
C GLY A 92 0.11 -3.89 4.92
N LEU A 93 -0.23 -4.21 3.66
CA LEU A 93 -1.29 -5.16 3.32
C LEU A 93 -0.88 -6.62 3.54
N GLY A 94 0.42 -6.92 3.41
CA GLY A 94 0.98 -8.25 3.63
C GLY A 94 1.00 -8.66 5.11
N GLY A 95 1.00 -7.70 6.04
CA GLY A 95 0.99 -7.98 7.48
C GLY A 95 2.30 -8.56 8.01
N ALA A 96 3.43 -8.33 7.33
CA ALA A 96 4.74 -8.67 7.84
C ALA A 96 5.04 -7.89 9.14
N ASP A 97 5.73 -8.54 10.10
CA ASP A 97 6.22 -7.81 11.27
C ASP A 97 7.46 -6.99 10.87
N CYS A 98 7.26 -5.69 10.65
CA CYS A 98 8.32 -4.74 10.33
C CYS A 98 8.75 -3.87 11.52
N SER A 99 8.37 -4.24 12.75
CA SER A 99 8.68 -3.46 13.96
C SER A 99 10.18 -3.39 14.23
N LEU A 100 10.92 -4.47 13.93
CA LEU A 100 12.35 -4.57 14.20
C LEU A 100 13.25 -3.83 13.20
N VAL A 101 12.70 -3.44 12.04
CA VAL A 101 13.40 -2.67 11.00
C VAL A 101 13.01 -1.19 10.99
N GLN A 102 12.20 -0.74 11.96
CA GLN A 102 11.91 0.68 12.11
C GLN A 102 13.11 1.46 12.64
N PRO A 103 13.21 2.77 12.37
CA PRO A 103 14.23 3.63 12.96
C PRO A 103 14.30 3.47 14.48
N GLY A 104 15.48 3.12 15.00
CA GLY A 104 15.71 2.92 16.44
C GLY A 104 15.42 1.51 16.97
N ALA A 105 15.00 0.58 16.11
CA ALA A 105 14.81 -0.82 16.49
C ALA A 105 16.10 -1.66 16.33
N ALA A 106 16.08 -2.87 16.89
CA ALA A 106 17.26 -3.74 16.99
C ALA A 106 17.85 -4.17 15.63
N CYS A 107 17.01 -4.34 14.59
CA CYS A 107 17.42 -4.77 13.26
C CYS A 107 17.40 -3.63 12.23
N TYR A 108 17.46 -2.36 12.68
CA TYR A 108 17.50 -1.22 11.78
C TYR A 108 18.82 -1.11 11.01
N GLN A 109 19.92 -1.59 11.61
CA GLN A 109 21.24 -1.56 10.98
C GLN A 109 21.55 -2.91 10.31
N PRO A 110 22.08 -2.88 9.07
CA PRO A 110 22.42 -1.71 8.27
C PRO A 110 21.16 -1.02 7.69
N ASN A 111 21.15 0.32 7.69
CA ASN A 111 20.05 1.12 7.15
C ASN A 111 20.09 1.13 5.62
N THR A 112 19.78 0.00 5.01
CA THR A 112 19.66 -0.17 3.57
C THR A 112 18.30 -0.75 3.25
N LEU A 113 17.74 -0.32 2.12
CA LEU A 113 16.46 -0.81 1.65
C LEU A 113 16.46 -2.34 1.46
N LEU A 114 17.58 -2.89 0.96
CA LEU A 114 17.76 -4.32 0.76
C LEU A 114 17.68 -5.12 2.07
N SER A 115 18.30 -4.61 3.14
CA SER A 115 18.26 -5.27 4.45
C SER A 115 16.88 -5.21 5.09
N HIS A 116 16.21 -4.05 5.03
CA HIS A 116 14.85 -3.91 5.55
C HIS A 116 13.85 -4.76 4.77
N ALA A 117 13.95 -4.78 3.44
CA ALA A 117 13.15 -5.63 2.56
C ALA A 117 13.38 -7.11 2.85
N SER A 118 14.64 -7.57 2.96
CA SER A 118 14.94 -8.97 3.25
C SER A 118 14.34 -9.43 4.57
N PHE A 119 14.39 -8.58 5.61
CA PHE A 119 13.77 -8.90 6.89
C PHE A 119 12.23 -8.98 6.79
N ALA A 120 11.59 -7.99 6.15
CA ALA A 120 10.14 -7.97 5.97
C ALA A 120 9.64 -9.16 5.13
N PHE A 121 10.35 -9.48 4.04
CA PHE A 121 10.03 -10.59 3.15
C PHE A 121 10.17 -11.92 3.87
N ASN A 122 11.22 -12.11 4.67
CA ASN A 122 11.35 -13.31 5.47
C ASN A 122 10.23 -13.41 6.52
N SER A 123 9.91 -12.32 7.22
CA SER A 123 8.82 -12.29 8.20
C SER A 123 7.48 -12.70 7.58
N TYR A 124 7.15 -12.17 6.40
CA TYR A 124 5.96 -12.57 5.64
C TYR A 124 6.03 -14.03 5.20
N TYR A 125 7.15 -14.46 4.61
CA TYR A 125 7.35 -15.82 4.13
C TYR A 125 7.14 -16.88 5.22
N GLN A 126 7.68 -16.64 6.42
CA GLN A 126 7.51 -17.55 7.56
C GLN A 126 6.07 -17.60 8.07
N GLN A 127 5.37 -16.46 8.09
CA GLN A 127 3.96 -16.38 8.49
C GLN A 127 3.02 -17.04 7.47
N ASN A 128 3.40 -17.07 6.19
CA ASN A 128 2.60 -17.57 5.09
C ASN A 128 3.01 -18.98 4.63
N GLY A 129 3.57 -19.77 5.55
CA GLY A 129 3.78 -21.22 5.38
C GLY A 129 4.95 -21.59 4.49
N ASN A 130 5.96 -20.72 4.38
CA ASN A 130 7.23 -21.00 3.69
C ASN A 130 7.01 -21.49 2.25
N SER A 131 6.05 -20.88 1.56
CA SER A 131 5.69 -21.24 0.19
C SER A 131 6.44 -20.38 -0.83
N ASP A 132 6.73 -20.95 -2.00
CA ASP A 132 7.40 -20.21 -3.08
C ASP A 132 6.61 -18.95 -3.50
N ILE A 133 5.27 -19.02 -3.43
CA ILE A 133 4.37 -17.91 -3.73
C ILE A 133 4.55 -16.77 -2.71
N ALA A 134 4.76 -17.10 -1.43
CA ALA A 134 4.96 -16.10 -0.39
C ALA A 134 6.28 -15.34 -0.54
N CYS A 135 7.26 -15.87 -1.29
CA CYS A 135 8.53 -15.20 -1.57
C CYS A 135 8.60 -14.54 -2.96
N TYR A 136 7.47 -14.40 -3.66
CA TYR A 136 7.50 -13.89 -5.03
C TYR A 136 7.83 -12.39 -5.09
N PHE A 137 7.12 -11.54 -4.34
CA PHE A 137 7.32 -10.07 -4.29
C PHE A 137 7.60 -9.42 -5.65
N ASP A 138 6.86 -9.79 -6.69
CA ASP A 138 7.05 -9.34 -8.08
C ASP A 138 8.45 -9.60 -8.67
N GLY A 139 9.09 -10.68 -8.24
CA GLY A 139 10.45 -11.04 -8.64
C GLY A 139 11.55 -10.29 -7.91
N THR A 140 11.21 -9.43 -6.94
CA THR A 140 12.18 -8.67 -6.14
C THR A 140 12.81 -9.49 -5.00
N ALA A 141 12.31 -10.71 -4.74
CA ALA A 141 12.79 -11.59 -3.68
C ALA A 141 13.11 -13.00 -4.19
N THR A 142 13.85 -13.77 -3.38
CA THR A 142 14.25 -15.13 -3.71
C THR A 142 14.38 -16.00 -2.46
N VAL A 143 14.00 -17.26 -2.57
CA VAL A 143 14.16 -18.24 -1.51
C VAL A 143 15.62 -18.69 -1.46
N THR A 144 16.23 -18.63 -0.28
CA THR A 144 17.57 -19.13 0.00
C THR A 144 17.51 -20.22 1.08
N LYS A 145 18.38 -21.24 0.91
CA LYS A 145 18.66 -22.27 1.94
C LYS A 145 19.82 -21.88 2.85
N ARG A 146 20.43 -20.72 2.59
CA ARG A 146 21.55 -20.18 3.36
C ARG A 146 21.01 -19.14 4.32
N ASP A 147 21.29 -19.33 5.60
CA ASP A 147 20.89 -18.40 6.66
C ASP A 147 21.41 -16.99 6.34
N PRO A 148 20.52 -15.99 6.23
CA PRO A 148 20.90 -14.61 5.94
C PRO A 148 21.20 -13.76 7.19
N SER A 149 21.14 -14.33 8.40
CA SER A 149 21.37 -13.64 9.69
C SER A 149 22.84 -13.31 10.00
#